data_AF-A0A2V7YJP4-F1
#
_entry.id   AF-A0A2V7YJP4-F1
#
_cell.length_a   1.000
_cell.length_b   1.000
_cell.length_c   1.000
_cell.angle_alpha   90.00
_cell.angle_beta   90.00
_cell.angle_gamma   90.00
#
_symmetry.space_group_name_H-M   'P 1'
#
loop_
_entity.id
_entity.type
_entity.pdbx_description
1 polymer ?
#
loop_
_entity_poly.entity_id
_entity_poly.type
_entity_poly.pdbx_seq_one_letter_code
_entity_poly.pdbx_strand_id
1 'polypeptide(L)'
;MGLAAVAGSLSIGVTILALYATGYYQLISFRGFGQAPGILATIWVAAVLEELAFRGILFRILEEGIGTRAALLGSSVIFGVAHLANNGVHWVTLFSVTLVSLMLAI
;
A
#
# COMPACT_ATOMS: atom_id res chain seq x y z
N MET A 1 13.82 7.56 -5.00
CA MET A 1 13.10 6.47 -5.68
C MET A 1 13.71 5.10 -5.39
N GLY A 2 15.03 4.89 -5.57
CA GLY A 2 15.67 3.58 -5.32
C GLY A 2 15.47 3.00 -3.91
N LEU A 3 15.67 3.80 -2.85
CA LEU A 3 15.51 3.33 -1.46
C LEU A 3 14.08 2.88 -1.13
N ALA A 4 13.07 3.65 -1.57
CA ALA A 4 11.66 3.31 -1.35
C ALA A 4 11.28 2.02 -2.08
N ALA A 5 11.76 1.83 -3.31
CA ALA A 5 11.53 0.60 -4.06
C ALA A 5 12.18 -0.62 -3.37
N VAL A 6 13.39 -0.47 -2.84
CA VAL A 6 14.07 -1.53 -2.08
C VAL A 6 13.32 -1.83 -0.79
N ALA A 7 12.96 -0.81 0.00
CA ALA A 7 12.22 -0.98 1.25
C ALA A 7 10.86 -1.67 1.02
N GLY A 8 10.12 -1.25 -0.01
CA GLY A 8 8.85 -1.88 -0.41
C GLY A 8 9.04 -3.32 -0.90
N SER A 9 10.08 -3.60 -1.69
CA SER A 9 10.39 -4.96 -2.14
C SER A 9 10.76 -5.87 -0.97
N LEU A 10 11.51 -5.35 0.00
CA LEU A 10 11.88 -6.09 1.22
C LEU A 10 10.68 -6.33 2.12
N SER A 11 9.79 -5.37 2.32
CA SER A 11 8.61 -5.57 3.18
C SER A 11 7.69 -6.66 2.62
N ILE A 12 7.46 -6.66 1.31
CA ILE A 12 6.71 -7.72 0.62
C ILE A 12 7.48 -9.04 0.72
N GLY A 13 8.78 -9.05 0.40
CA GLY A 13 9.61 -10.25 0.39
C GLY A 13 9.69 -10.93 1.76
N VAL A 14 9.89 -10.18 2.83
CA VAL A 14 9.91 -10.68 4.22
C VAL A 14 8.56 -11.28 4.60
N THR A 15 7.46 -10.63 4.23
CA THR A 15 6.10 -11.14 4.51
C THR A 15 5.87 -12.47 3.80
N ILE A 16 6.19 -12.56 2.50
CA ILE A 16 6.05 -13.80 1.73
C ILE A 16 6.97 -14.90 2.27
N LEU A 17 8.21 -14.56 2.65
CA LEU A 17 9.16 -15.51 3.23
C LEU A 17 8.65 -16.08 4.56
N ALA A 18 8.10 -15.24 5.44
CA ALA A 18 7.53 -15.68 6.71
C ALA A 18 6.35 -16.65 6.50
N LEU A 19 5.45 -16.32 5.57
CA LEU A 19 4.32 -17.18 5.21
C LEU A 19 4.79 -18.52 4.61
N TYR A 20 5.85 -18.49 3.79
CA TYR A 20 6.45 -19.70 3.23
C TYR A 20 7.08 -20.58 4.31
N ALA A 21 7.89 -19.99 5.20
CA ALA A 21 8.59 -20.71 6.27
C ALA A 21 7.64 -21.35 7.29
N THR A 22 6.45 -20.76 7.48
CA THR A 22 5.41 -21.26 8.40
C THR A 22 4.40 -22.19 7.72
N GLY A 23 4.53 -22.43 6.41
CA GLY A 23 3.66 -23.33 5.65
C GLY A 23 2.31 -22.74 5.23
N TYR A 24 2.04 -21.46 5.53
CA TYR A 24 0.83 -20.75 5.11
C TYR A 24 0.86 -20.29 3.65
N TYR A 25 2.04 -20.23 3.04
CA TYR A 25 2.22 -20.02 1.60
C TYR A 25 2.97 -21.22 0.99
N GLN A 26 2.39 -21.85 -0.04
CA GLN A 26 3.01 -22.96 -0.76
C GLN A 26 3.25 -22.56 -2.22
N LEU A 27 4.50 -22.72 -2.67
CA LEU A 27 4.85 -22.50 -4.07
C LEU A 27 4.40 -23.70 -4.90
N ILE A 28 3.28 -23.55 -5.63
CA ILE A 28 2.73 -24.61 -6.48
C ILE A 28 3.41 -24.65 -7.86
N SER A 29 3.70 -23.48 -8.45
CA SER A 29 4.37 -23.38 -9.76
C SER A 29 5.04 -22.02 -9.94
N PHE A 30 6.11 -21.97 -10.76
CA PHE A 30 6.77 -20.73 -11.18
C PHE A 30 6.65 -20.57 -12.71
N ARG A 31 6.03 -19.48 -13.15
CA ARG A 31 5.73 -19.22 -14.58
C ARG A 31 6.69 -18.22 -15.24
N GLY A 32 7.80 -17.90 -14.59
CA GLY A 32 8.76 -16.88 -15.06
C GLY A 32 8.24 -15.44 -14.90
N PHE A 33 8.99 -14.49 -15.46
CA PHE A 33 8.74 -13.05 -15.32
C PHE A 33 7.97 -12.43 -16.50
N GLY A 34 7.45 -13.23 -17.43
CA GLY A 34 6.81 -12.70 -18.65
C GLY A 34 5.61 -11.78 -18.39
N GLN A 35 4.91 -11.97 -17.27
CA GLN A 35 3.76 -11.13 -16.85
C GLN A 35 4.17 -9.89 -16.05
N ALA A 36 5.43 -9.84 -15.58
CA ALA A 36 5.88 -8.79 -14.67
C ALA A 36 5.76 -7.36 -15.25
N PRO A 37 6.10 -7.08 -16.52
CA PRO A 37 6.00 -5.73 -17.07
C PRO A 37 4.58 -5.16 -17.01
N GLY A 38 3.56 -5.97 -17.35
CA GLY A 38 2.16 -5.54 -17.31
C GLY A 38 1.70 -5.22 -15.90
N ILE A 39 2.00 -6.11 -14.94
CA ILE A 39 1.66 -5.93 -13.53
C ILE A 39 2.36 -4.68 -12.96
N LEU A 40 3.66 -4.53 -13.24
CA LEU A 40 4.44 -3.37 -12.77
C LEU A 40 3.90 -2.06 -13.35
N ALA A 41 3.50 -2.03 -14.62
CA ALA A 41 2.91 -0.84 -15.23
C ALA A 41 1.57 -0.47 -14.56
N THR A 42 0.69 -1.44 -14.31
CA THR A 42 -0.59 -1.21 -13.62
C THR A 42 -0.38 -0.69 -12.21
N ILE A 43 0.51 -1.32 -11.42
CA ILE A 43 0.82 -0.89 -10.06
C ILE A 43 1.46 0.50 -10.07
N TRP A 44 2.34 0.80 -11.03
CA TRP A 44 2.98 2.09 -11.14
C TRP A 44 1.98 3.22 -11.40
N VAL A 45 1.06 3.02 -12.34
CA VAL A 45 -0.01 4.00 -12.62
C VAL A 45 -0.91 4.18 -11.40
N ALA A 46 -1.33 3.09 -10.76
CA ALA A 46 -2.15 3.16 -9.54
C ALA A 46 -1.43 3.92 -8.43
N ALA A 47 -0.16 3.60 -8.16
CA ALA A 47 0.64 4.24 -7.12
C ALA A 47 0.80 5.75 -7.37
N VAL A 48 1.02 6.18 -8.62
CA VAL A 48 1.13 7.62 -8.96
C VAL A 48 -0.20 8.34 -8.71
N LEU A 49 -1.33 7.74 -9.13
CA LEU A 49 -2.65 8.33 -8.92
C LEU A 49 -3.03 8.39 -7.44
N GLU A 50 -2.76 7.33 -6.69
CA GLU A 50 -2.98 7.28 -5.24
C GLU A 50 -2.13 8.32 -4.51
N GLU A 51 -0.84 8.44 -4.85
CA GLU A 51 0.05 9.44 -4.25
C GLU A 51 -0.48 10.87 -4.47
N LEU A 52 -0.86 11.18 -5.70
CA LEU A 52 -1.35 12.49 -6.07
C LEU A 52 -2.67 12.81 -5.35
N ALA A 53 -3.62 11.87 -5.36
CA ALA A 53 -4.94 12.08 -4.75
C ALA A 53 -4.85 12.22 -3.23
N PHE A 54 -4.15 11.31 -2.55
CA PHE A 54 -4.18 11.23 -1.09
C PHE A 54 -3.15 12.14 -0.41
N ARG A 55 -1.94 12.27 -0.96
CA ARG A 55 -0.85 13.05 -0.35
C ARG A 55 -0.65 14.40 -1.03
N GLY A 56 -0.82 14.44 -2.34
CA GLY A 56 -0.75 15.69 -3.10
C GLY A 56 -1.93 16.63 -2.83
N ILE A 57 -3.16 16.09 -2.81
CA ILE A 57 -4.39 16.88 -2.74
C ILE A 57 -5.04 16.78 -1.36
N LEU A 58 -5.54 15.58 -0.99
CA LEU A 58 -6.34 15.42 0.23
C LEU A 58 -5.56 15.81 1.50
N PHE A 59 -4.34 15.29 1.66
CA PHE A 59 -3.51 15.60 2.82
C PHE A 59 -3.24 17.10 2.94
N ARG A 60 -2.89 17.80 1.84
CA ARG A 60 -2.62 19.25 1.88
C ARG A 60 -3.86 20.04 2.30
N ILE A 61 -5.02 19.71 1.76
CA ILE A 61 -6.29 20.35 2.13
C ILE A 61 -6.57 20.16 3.63
N LEU A 62 -6.35 18.95 4.16
CA LEU A 62 -6.53 18.68 5.58
C LEU A 62 -5.47 19.39 6.44
N GLU A 63 -4.21 19.41 6.00
CA GLU A 63 -3.10 20.00 6.75
C GLU A 63 -3.30 21.50 6.98
N GLU A 64 -3.80 22.21 5.97
CA GLU A 64 -4.12 23.64 6.07
C GLU A 64 -5.20 23.94 7.14
N GLY A 65 -6.12 23.01 7.38
CA GLY A 65 -7.24 23.20 8.30
C GLY A 65 -7.01 22.67 9.72
N ILE A 66 -6.41 21.49 9.85
CA ILE A 66 -6.33 20.74 11.12
C ILE A 66 -4.90 20.39 11.55
N GLY A 67 -3.90 20.85 10.81
CA GLY A 67 -2.49 20.63 11.09
C GLY A 67 -1.99 19.23 10.72
N THR A 68 -0.67 19.11 10.59
CA THR A 68 0.03 17.94 10.01
C THR A 68 -0.37 16.61 10.66
N ARG A 69 -0.36 16.51 11.99
CA ARG A 69 -0.62 15.22 12.68
C ARG A 69 -2.04 14.72 12.47
N ALA A 70 -3.03 15.60 12.56
CA ALA A 70 -4.42 15.23 12.36
C ALA A 70 -4.70 14.96 10.87
N ALA A 71 -4.07 15.70 9.95
CA ALA A 71 -4.15 15.46 8.52
C ALA A 71 -3.52 14.11 8.10
N LEU A 72 -2.42 13.70 8.73
CA LEU A 72 -1.82 12.38 8.52
C LEU A 72 -2.80 11.28 8.92
N LEU A 73 -3.32 11.32 10.16
CA LEU A 73 -4.29 10.33 10.64
C LEU A 73 -5.56 10.30 9.78
N GLY A 74 -6.11 11.48 9.48
CA GLY A 74 -7.32 11.61 8.67
C GLY A 74 -7.16 11.06 7.25
N SER A 75 -6.08 11.45 6.56
CA SER A 75 -5.82 10.97 5.20
C SER A 75 -5.54 9.47 5.14
N SER A 76 -4.85 8.88 6.14
CA SER A 76 -4.64 7.43 6.24
C SER A 76 -5.93 6.64 6.49
N VAL A 77 -6.84 7.17 7.32
CA VAL A 77 -8.16 6.54 7.53
C VAL A 77 -8.98 6.59 6.24
N ILE A 78 -9.04 7.74 5.58
CA ILE A 78 -9.79 7.90 4.32
C ILE A 78 -9.22 6.97 3.24
N PHE A 79 -7.89 6.84 3.15
CA PHE A 79 -7.23 5.89 2.24
C PHE A 79 -7.65 4.43 2.51
N GLY A 80 -7.66 4.02 3.78
CA GLY A 80 -8.15 2.69 4.17
C GLY A 80 -9.62 2.48 3.81
N VAL A 81 -10.48 3.46 4.10
CA VAL A 81 -11.91 3.41 3.75
C VAL A 81 -12.13 3.31 2.24
N ALA A 82 -11.34 4.03 1.42
CA ALA A 82 -11.42 3.93 -0.03
C ALA A 82 -11.18 2.50 -0.55
N HIS A 83 -10.40 1.69 0.18
CA HIS A 83 -10.16 0.29 -0.16
C HIS A 83 -11.33 -0.64 0.14
N LEU A 84 -12.41 -0.19 0.80
CA LEU A 84 -13.66 -0.97 0.95
C LEU A 84 -14.30 -1.32 -0.41
N ALA A 85 -13.97 -0.59 -1.47
CA ALA A 85 -14.43 -0.88 -2.84
C ALA A 85 -13.79 -2.15 -3.44
N ASN A 86 -12.73 -2.69 -2.81
CA ASN A 86 -12.09 -3.91 -3.28
C ASN A 86 -12.89 -5.16 -2.91
N ASN A 87 -12.78 -6.20 -3.73
CA ASN A 87 -13.40 -7.49 -3.44
C ASN A 87 -12.69 -8.18 -2.26
N GLY A 88 -13.45 -8.84 -1.38
CA GLY A 88 -12.91 -9.64 -0.27
C GLY A 88 -12.35 -8.83 0.90
N VAL A 89 -12.79 -7.58 1.08
CA VAL A 89 -12.32 -6.73 2.17
C VAL A 89 -12.94 -7.18 3.51
N HIS A 90 -12.06 -7.37 4.50
CA HIS A 90 -12.42 -7.61 5.89
C HIS A 90 -11.79 -6.57 6.81
N TRP A 91 -12.16 -6.58 8.09
CA TRP A 91 -11.64 -5.64 9.09
C TRP A 91 -10.11 -5.68 9.21
N VAL A 92 -9.49 -6.86 9.04
CA VAL A 92 -8.02 -7.00 9.03
C VAL A 92 -7.41 -6.28 7.83
N THR A 93 -8.03 -6.38 6.65
CA THR A 93 -7.58 -5.67 5.44
C THR A 93 -7.65 -4.16 5.65
N LEU A 94 -8.79 -3.66 6.15
CA LEU A 94 -8.99 -2.24 6.43
C LEU A 94 -7.94 -1.72 7.41
N PHE A 95 -7.75 -2.44 8.51
CA PHE A 95 -6.77 -2.09 9.54
C PHE A 95 -5.35 -2.08 8.99
N SER A 96 -4.97 -3.12 8.24
CA SER A 96 -3.61 -3.24 7.68
C SER A 96 -3.31 -2.15 6.66
N VAL A 97 -4.25 -1.84 5.76
CA VAL A 97 -4.09 -0.79 4.75
C VAL A 97 -3.98 0.59 5.40
N THR A 98 -4.82 0.89 6.39
CA THR A 98 -4.73 2.15 7.15
C THR A 98 -3.39 2.28 7.87
N LEU A 99 -2.90 1.21 8.51
CA LEU A 99 -1.60 1.24 9.20
C LEU A 99 -0.43 1.42 8.23
N VAL A 100 -0.43 0.71 7.10
CA VAL A 100 0.61 0.87 6.08
C VAL A 100 0.59 2.28 5.49
N SER A 101 -0.60 2.84 5.24
CA SER A 101 -0.75 4.23 4.78
C SER A 101 -0.14 5.21 5.78
N LEU A 102 -0.43 5.04 7.08
CA LEU A 102 0.11 5.89 8.14
C LEU A 102 1.63 5.74 8.28
N MET A 103 2.16 4.51 8.21
CA MET A 103 3.59 4.23 8.28
C MET A 103 4.36 4.86 7.11
N LEU A 104 3.80 4.80 5.90
CA LEU A 104 4.41 5.33 4.68
C LEU A 104 4.12 6.82 4.46
N ALA A 105 3.36 7.47 5.34
CA ALA A 105 3.09 8.90 5.29
C ALA A 105 4.13 9.72 6.09
N ILE A 106 5.12 9.06 6.71
CA ILE A 106 6.25 9.63 7.45
C ILE A 106 7.48 9.68 6.55
#